data_AF-A0A833T815-F1
#
_entry.id   AF-A0A833T815-F1
#
_cell.length_a   1.000
_cell.length_b   1.000
_cell.length_c   1.000
_cell.angle_alpha   90.00
_cell.angle_beta   90.00
_cell.angle_gamma   90.00
#
_symmetry.space_group_name_H-M   'P 1'
#
loop_
_entity.id
_entity.type
_entity.pdbx_description
1 polymer ?
#
loop_
_entity_poly.entity_id
_entity_poly.type
_entity_poly.pdbx_seq_one_letter_code
_entity_poly.pdbx_strand_id
1 'polypeptide(L)'
;MAKISDFQEEEDTKKTSSSSPTTVPFSAAFDPSSPLGFLENVFEFLADESDFLEKDTAAAEIEAAGKAAKEKRSRKKKAEAAAQEKRRKAEKAAIEVEREEEKKVVNEEKEEAMEVEKLEEKSGVRAPNRGNGLDLEKYSWTQSLQEVTVNVPVPTGTKARFVVCDIKKNHLKVGLKGLPPIIDGELYQPIKPDDCYWSIAPYLHIDPRLMFYPFAKFWLVSVF
;
A
#
# COMPACT_ATOMS: atom_id res chain seq x y z
N MET A 1 -98.21 25.78 34.62
CA MET A 1 -97.42 25.51 33.40
C MET A 1 -96.48 26.70 33.22
N ALA A 2 -95.24 26.59 33.67
CA ALA A 2 -94.22 27.63 33.55
C ALA A 2 -92.87 26.92 33.39
N LYS A 3 -92.18 27.22 32.29
CA LYS A 3 -90.83 26.78 31.96
C LYS A 3 -89.86 27.70 32.71
N ILE A 4 -88.94 27.15 33.48
CA ILE A 4 -87.84 27.91 34.10
C ILE A 4 -86.53 27.38 33.50
N SER A 5 -85.76 28.33 32.98
CA SER A 5 -84.40 28.22 32.46
C SER A 5 -83.42 27.65 33.49
N ASP A 6 -82.52 26.81 33.01
CA ASP A 6 -81.17 26.57 33.54
C ASP A 6 -80.28 26.77 32.30
N PHE A 7 -79.66 27.94 32.06
CA PHE A 7 -78.48 28.50 32.71
C PHE A 7 -77.34 27.50 32.92
N GLN A 8 -76.47 27.38 31.91
CA GLN A 8 -75.05 27.11 32.15
C GLN A 8 -74.22 27.75 31.03
N GLU A 9 -73.53 28.83 31.39
CA GLU A 9 -72.44 29.49 30.65
C GLU A 9 -71.18 28.60 30.62
N GLU A 10 -70.57 28.56 29.44
CA GLU A 10 -69.12 28.72 29.18
C GLU A 10 -68.12 27.78 29.87
N GLU A 11 -67.56 26.84 29.09
CA GLU A 11 -66.09 26.72 29.04
C GLU A 11 -65.64 26.57 27.59
N ASP A 12 -65.15 27.69 27.07
CA ASP A 12 -64.50 27.87 25.78
C ASP A 12 -63.13 27.17 25.79
N THR A 13 -63.10 25.85 25.61
CA THR A 13 -61.85 25.13 25.33
C THR A 13 -61.51 25.24 23.85
N LYS A 14 -60.90 26.37 23.51
CA LYS A 14 -60.07 26.57 22.32
C LYS A 14 -59.02 25.45 22.27
N LYS A 15 -59.33 24.35 21.59
CA LYS A 15 -58.35 23.31 21.23
C LYS A 15 -57.38 23.89 20.21
N THR A 16 -56.31 24.50 20.69
CA THR A 16 -55.06 24.64 19.97
C THR A 16 -54.54 23.23 19.67
N SER A 17 -54.86 22.69 18.49
CA SER A 17 -54.20 21.50 17.96
C SER A 17 -52.74 21.84 17.66
N SER A 18 -51.90 21.71 18.67
CA SER A 18 -50.45 21.59 18.53
C SER A 18 -50.17 20.26 17.79
N SER A 19 -50.29 20.27 16.46
CA SER A 19 -49.92 19.14 15.62
C SER A 19 -48.39 19.03 15.59
N SER A 20 -47.84 18.25 16.52
CA SER A 20 -46.46 17.80 16.40
C SER A 20 -46.37 16.88 15.17
N PRO A 21 -45.36 17.03 14.29
CA PRO A 21 -45.23 16.14 13.13
C PRO A 21 -45.04 14.71 13.63
N THR A 22 -45.98 13.84 13.32
CA THR A 22 -45.88 12.41 13.62
C THR A 22 -44.99 11.79 12.54
N THR A 23 -43.83 11.27 12.93
CA THR A 23 -42.90 10.62 11.99
C THR A 23 -43.37 9.20 11.69
N VAL A 24 -43.62 8.91 10.42
CA VAL A 24 -43.96 7.56 9.92
C VAL A 24 -42.68 6.82 9.48
N PRO A 25 -42.44 5.58 9.92
CA PRO A 25 -41.25 4.82 9.52
C PRO A 25 -41.39 4.30 8.07
N PHE A 26 -40.32 4.44 7.28
CA PHE A 26 -40.24 3.95 5.89
C PHE A 26 -39.04 3.02 5.73
N SER A 27 -39.22 1.92 5.00
CA SER A 27 -38.14 0.98 4.64
C SER A 27 -38.29 0.51 3.21
N ALA A 28 -37.23 0.62 2.42
CA ALA A 28 -37.16 0.10 1.07
C ALA A 28 -35.74 -0.41 0.77
N ALA A 29 -35.65 -1.51 0.02
CA ALA A 29 -34.37 -2.07 -0.41
C ALA A 29 -33.85 -1.32 -1.64
N PHE A 30 -32.55 -1.03 -1.67
CA PHE A 30 -31.90 -0.44 -2.83
C PHE A 30 -31.20 -1.52 -3.66
N ASP A 31 -31.65 -1.71 -4.90
CA ASP A 31 -31.00 -2.55 -5.90
C ASP A 31 -30.22 -1.69 -6.91
N PRO A 32 -28.88 -1.80 -6.98
CA PRO A 32 -28.07 -1.09 -7.98
C PRO A 32 -28.42 -1.41 -9.44
N SER A 33 -28.99 -2.59 -9.71
CA SER A 33 -29.42 -3.01 -11.04
C SER A 33 -30.78 -2.43 -11.44
N SER A 34 -31.61 -2.04 -10.47
CA SER A 34 -32.92 -1.43 -10.69
C SER A 34 -33.16 -0.22 -9.75
N PRO A 35 -32.47 0.90 -10.00
CA PRO A 35 -32.55 2.07 -9.11
C PRO A 35 -33.91 2.78 -9.15
N LEU A 36 -34.71 2.57 -10.21
CA LEU A 36 -36.03 3.17 -10.34
C LEU A 36 -37.05 2.52 -9.41
N GLY A 37 -36.96 1.20 -9.18
CA GLY A 37 -37.88 0.51 -8.26
C GLY A 37 -37.77 1.03 -6.83
N PHE A 38 -36.59 1.46 -6.39
CA PHE A 38 -36.44 2.14 -5.10
C PHE A 38 -37.19 3.48 -5.08
N LEU A 39 -37.12 4.27 -6.16
CA LEU A 39 -37.79 5.57 -6.25
C LEU A 39 -39.31 5.43 -6.34
N GLU A 40 -39.83 4.41 -7.02
CA GLU A 40 -41.26 4.10 -7.08
C GLU A 40 -41.83 3.89 -5.67
N ASN A 41 -41.17 3.06 -4.85
CA ASN A 41 -41.58 2.83 -3.46
C ASN A 41 -41.52 4.10 -2.60
N VAL A 42 -40.53 4.98 -2.83
CA VAL A 42 -40.44 6.27 -2.13
C VAL A 42 -41.58 7.20 -2.56
N PHE A 43 -41.89 7.27 -3.85
CA PHE A 43 -42.97 8.13 -4.35
C PHE A 43 -44.35 7.62 -3.96
N GLU A 44 -44.57 6.31 -3.91
CA GLU A 44 -45.79 5.70 -3.39
C GLU A 44 -46.00 6.07 -1.92
N PHE A 45 -44.97 5.89 -1.09
CA PHE A 45 -45.01 6.31 0.32
C PHE A 45 -45.26 7.82 0.48
N LEU A 46 -44.62 8.65 -0.36
CA LEU A 46 -44.85 10.10 -0.33
C LEU A 46 -46.27 10.47 -0.75
N ALA A 47 -46.89 9.72 -1.67
CA ALA A 47 -48.27 9.95 -2.10
C ALA A 47 -49.26 9.60 -0.99
N ASP A 48 -49.01 8.53 -0.23
CA ASP A 48 -49.90 8.06 0.83
C ASP A 48 -49.81 8.92 2.09
N GLU A 49 -48.61 9.40 2.43
CA GLU A 49 -48.34 10.07 3.70
C GLU A 49 -48.19 11.61 3.57
N SER A 50 -48.21 12.17 2.35
CA SER A 50 -48.03 13.60 2.16
C SER A 50 -48.66 14.20 0.90
N ASP A 51 -49.08 15.46 0.99
CA ASP A 51 -49.53 16.24 -0.17
C ASP A 51 -48.37 16.84 -0.98
N PHE A 52 -47.13 16.35 -0.78
CA PHE A 52 -45.95 16.90 -1.46
C PHE A 52 -46.11 16.83 -2.98
N LEU A 53 -46.63 15.72 -3.51
CA LEU A 53 -46.78 15.49 -4.94
C LEU A 53 -47.91 16.29 -5.60
N GLU A 54 -48.85 16.82 -4.81
CA GLU A 54 -49.92 17.68 -5.33
C GLU A 54 -49.45 19.12 -5.61
N LYS A 55 -48.24 19.48 -5.15
CA LYS A 55 -47.68 20.82 -5.35
C LYS A 55 -47.12 20.96 -6.77
N ASP A 56 -47.43 22.08 -7.42
CA ASP A 56 -46.86 22.43 -8.73
C ASP A 56 -45.32 22.52 -8.71
N THR A 57 -44.72 22.73 -7.54
CA THR A 57 -43.26 22.81 -7.35
C THR A 57 -42.58 21.46 -7.16
N ALA A 58 -43.34 20.38 -6.90
CA ALA A 58 -42.79 19.08 -6.51
C ALA A 58 -41.81 18.53 -7.56
N ALA A 59 -42.18 18.61 -8.85
CA ALA A 59 -41.33 18.18 -9.95
C ALA A 59 -40.02 18.99 -10.03
N ALA A 60 -40.10 20.31 -9.84
CA ALA A 60 -38.93 21.19 -9.86
C ALA A 60 -37.99 20.92 -8.67
N GLU A 61 -38.55 20.63 -7.49
CA GLU A 61 -37.79 20.31 -6.27
C GLU A 61 -37.07 18.96 -6.38
N ILE A 62 -37.74 17.93 -6.92
CA ILE A 62 -37.13 16.62 -7.20
C ILE A 62 -36.00 16.77 -8.24
N GLU A 63 -36.23 17.54 -9.30
CA GLU A 63 -35.21 17.79 -10.32
C GLU A 63 -34.01 18.57 -9.75
N ALA A 64 -34.26 19.58 -8.90
CA ALA A 64 -33.22 20.33 -8.22
C ALA A 64 -32.38 19.42 -7.30
N ALA A 65 -33.02 18.52 -6.55
CA ALA A 65 -32.33 17.53 -5.72
C ALA A 65 -31.45 16.59 -6.57
N GLY A 66 -31.95 16.14 -7.72
CA GLY A 66 -31.18 15.33 -8.68
C GLY A 66 -29.96 16.07 -9.26
N LYS A 67 -30.13 17.34 -9.66
CA LYS A 67 -29.03 18.19 -10.13
C LYS A 67 -27.98 18.42 -9.05
N ALA A 68 -28.40 18.72 -7.82
CA ALA A 68 -27.51 18.91 -6.68
C ALA A 68 -26.71 17.64 -6.35
N ALA A 69 -27.34 16.46 -6.38
CA ALA A 69 -26.68 15.17 -6.17
C ALA A 69 -25.63 14.88 -7.26
N LYS A 70 -25.96 15.15 -8.53
CA LYS A 70 -25.03 15.01 -9.66
C LYS A 70 -23.82 15.94 -9.53
N GLU A 71 -24.05 17.19 -9.14
CA GLU A 71 -22.99 18.17 -8.93
C GLU A 71 -22.09 17.81 -7.73
N LYS A 72 -22.68 17.36 -6.62
CA LYS A 72 -21.91 16.89 -5.46
C LYS A 72 -21.01 15.70 -5.82
N ARG A 73 -21.50 14.77 -6.64
CA ARG A 73 -20.72 13.63 -7.14
C ARG A 73 -19.61 14.07 -8.11
N SER A 74 -19.87 15.04 -8.99
CA SER A 74 -18.86 15.55 -9.94
C SER A 74 -17.75 16.32 -9.23
N ARG A 75 -18.09 17.14 -8.24
CA ARG A 75 -17.12 17.84 -7.37
C ARG A 75 -16.28 16.83 -6.57
N LYS A 76 -16.88 15.78 -6.00
CA LYS A 76 -16.15 14.72 -5.29
C LYS A 76 -15.15 14.00 -6.22
N LYS A 77 -15.58 13.62 -7.43
CA LYS A 77 -14.70 12.99 -8.44
C LYS A 77 -13.55 13.91 -8.88
N LYS A 78 -13.81 15.20 -9.10
CA LYS A 78 -12.77 16.18 -9.45
C LYS A 78 -11.76 16.39 -8.31
N ALA A 79 -12.23 16.48 -7.07
CA ALA A 79 -11.36 16.61 -5.90
C ALA A 79 -10.48 15.37 -5.70
N GLU A 80 -11.05 14.17 -5.88
CA GLU A 80 -10.32 12.90 -5.79
C GLU A 80 -9.25 12.77 -6.90
N ALA A 81 -9.60 13.12 -8.14
CA ALA A 81 -8.65 13.14 -9.26
C ALA A 81 -7.52 14.16 -9.03
N ALA A 82 -7.84 15.37 -8.55
CA ALA A 82 -6.84 16.40 -8.25
C ALA A 82 -5.92 15.99 -7.07
N ALA A 83 -6.46 15.33 -6.05
CA ALA A 83 -5.67 14.79 -4.94
C ALA A 83 -4.74 13.67 -5.41
N GLN A 84 -5.22 12.79 -6.29
CA GLN A 84 -4.43 11.71 -6.87
C GLN A 84 -3.32 12.26 -7.78
N GLU A 85 -3.59 13.28 -8.59
CA GLU A 85 -2.57 13.92 -9.43
C GLU A 85 -1.49 14.61 -8.58
N LYS A 86 -1.86 15.32 -7.52
CA LYS A 86 -0.90 15.91 -6.57
C LYS A 86 -0.03 14.85 -5.91
N ARG A 87 -0.62 13.72 -5.47
CA ARG A 87 0.13 12.59 -4.91
C ARG A 87 1.12 12.01 -5.91
N ARG A 88 0.71 11.78 -7.18
CA ARG A 88 1.60 11.27 -8.23
C ARG A 88 2.73 12.24 -8.58
N LYS A 89 2.49 13.56 -8.54
CA LYS A 89 3.55 14.56 -8.74
C LYS A 89 4.54 14.61 -7.57
N ALA A 90 4.05 14.54 -6.33
CA ALA A 90 4.90 14.49 -5.15
C ALA A 90 5.75 13.21 -5.12
N GLU A 91 5.18 12.06 -5.48
CA GLU A 91 5.90 10.79 -5.57
C GLU A 91 6.99 10.83 -6.65
N LYS A 92 6.69 11.36 -7.85
CA LYS A 92 7.70 11.54 -8.90
C LYS A 92 8.82 12.50 -8.49
N ALA A 93 8.49 13.60 -7.83
CA ALA A 93 9.48 14.56 -7.35
C ALA A 93 10.37 13.95 -6.25
N ALA A 94 9.81 13.15 -5.33
CA ALA A 94 10.58 12.44 -4.33
C ALA A 94 11.57 11.43 -4.97
N ILE A 95 11.10 10.67 -5.97
CA ILE A 95 11.96 9.73 -6.71
C ILE A 95 13.06 10.47 -7.49
N GLU A 96 12.77 11.65 -8.04
CA GLU A 96 13.77 12.45 -8.77
C GLU A 96 14.85 13.02 -7.85
N VAL A 97 14.46 13.52 -6.67
CA VAL A 97 15.41 13.95 -5.63
C VAL A 97 16.25 12.79 -5.14
N GLU A 98 15.64 11.64 -4.85
CA GLU A 98 16.35 10.43 -4.40
C GLU A 98 17.33 9.93 -5.48
N ARG A 99 16.97 10.04 -6.77
CA ARG A 99 17.84 9.69 -7.90
C ARG A 99 18.97 10.70 -8.14
N GLU A 100 18.75 11.99 -7.85
CA GLU A 100 19.79 13.02 -7.88
C GLU A 100 20.75 12.88 -6.70
N GLU A 101 20.24 12.54 -5.51
CA GLU A 101 21.06 12.21 -4.34
C GLU A 101 21.87 10.93 -4.60
N GLU A 102 21.27 9.86 -5.14
CA GLU A 102 22.00 8.66 -5.56
C GLU A 102 23.08 9.00 -6.60
N LYS A 103 22.82 9.89 -7.56
CA LYS A 103 23.84 10.32 -8.53
C LYS A 103 24.95 11.16 -7.91
N LYS A 104 24.64 12.02 -6.93
CA LYS A 104 25.66 12.78 -6.20
C LYS A 104 26.51 11.87 -5.35
N VAL A 105 25.91 10.95 -4.61
CA VAL A 105 26.62 9.94 -3.81
C VAL A 105 27.48 9.07 -4.72
N VAL A 106 26.98 8.62 -5.89
CA VAL A 106 27.80 7.85 -6.84
C VAL A 106 28.92 8.69 -7.45
N ASN A 107 28.74 9.99 -7.64
CA ASN A 107 29.80 10.85 -8.18
C ASN A 107 30.85 11.23 -7.12
N GLU A 108 30.43 11.45 -5.88
CA GLU A 108 31.30 11.62 -4.71
C GLU A 108 32.03 10.31 -4.37
N GLU A 109 31.36 9.15 -4.38
CA GLU A 109 31.98 7.83 -4.26
C GLU A 109 32.93 7.53 -5.42
N LYS A 110 32.68 8.06 -6.63
CA LYS A 110 33.58 7.89 -7.77
C LYS A 110 34.78 8.83 -7.71
N GLU A 111 34.62 10.06 -7.21
CA GLU A 111 35.73 10.98 -6.90
C GLU A 111 36.57 10.45 -5.73
N GLU A 112 35.94 9.97 -4.66
CA GLU A 112 36.61 9.28 -3.55
C GLU A 112 37.24 7.96 -4.01
N ALA A 113 36.61 7.16 -4.88
CA ALA A 113 37.24 5.96 -5.44
C ALA A 113 38.42 6.29 -6.36
N MET A 114 38.41 7.43 -7.05
CA MET A 114 39.55 7.88 -7.86
C MET A 114 40.69 8.42 -6.97
N GLU A 115 40.36 9.01 -5.82
CA GLU A 115 41.33 9.43 -4.81
C GLU A 115 41.88 8.24 -4.00
N VAL A 116 41.04 7.23 -3.75
CA VAL A 116 41.38 5.95 -3.13
C VAL A 116 42.18 5.06 -4.08
N GLU A 117 41.90 4.98 -5.38
CA GLU A 117 42.79 4.29 -6.35
C GLU A 117 44.20 4.89 -6.33
N LYS A 118 44.30 6.22 -6.16
CA LYS A 118 45.58 6.93 -6.04
C LYS A 118 46.27 6.71 -4.68
N LEU A 119 45.54 6.28 -3.66
CA LEU A 119 46.02 5.88 -2.33
C LEU A 119 46.21 4.35 -2.18
N GLU A 120 45.53 3.52 -2.97
CA GLU A 120 45.59 2.06 -2.97
C GLU A 120 46.84 1.53 -3.65
N GLU A 121 47.47 2.31 -4.53
CA GLU A 121 48.87 2.04 -4.92
C GLU A 121 49.82 2.12 -3.69
N LYS A 122 49.35 2.62 -2.54
CA LYS A 122 50.08 2.68 -1.27
C LYS A 122 49.48 1.87 -0.10
N SER A 123 48.20 1.48 -0.08
CA SER A 123 47.63 0.69 1.03
C SER A 123 46.29 -0.01 0.68
N GLY A 124 46.27 -1.32 0.45
CA GLY A 124 45.08 -2.05 -0.04
C GLY A 124 44.01 -2.39 1.01
N VAL A 125 42.93 -1.59 1.10
CA VAL A 125 41.70 -1.90 1.86
C VAL A 125 40.47 -1.45 1.04
N ARG A 126 39.57 -2.39 0.70
CA ARG A 126 38.43 -2.19 -0.22
C ARG A 126 37.17 -1.67 0.48
N ALA A 127 36.44 -0.74 -0.13
CA ALA A 127 35.22 -0.14 0.42
C ALA A 127 33.95 -1.03 0.29
N PRO A 128 32.97 -0.94 1.23
CA PRO A 128 31.74 -1.73 1.22
C PRO A 128 30.70 -1.22 0.19
N ASN A 129 29.80 -2.10 -0.26
CA ASN A 129 28.71 -1.80 -1.21
C ASN A 129 27.49 -1.13 -0.54
N ARG A 130 26.53 -0.62 -1.35
CA ARG A 130 25.28 0.05 -0.90
C ARG A 130 24.45 -0.77 0.09
N GLY A 131 24.63 -2.08 0.12
CA GLY A 131 23.98 -2.99 1.06
C GLY A 131 24.82 -3.29 2.30
N ASN A 132 25.78 -2.45 2.70
CA ASN A 132 26.73 -2.70 3.80
C ASN A 132 27.51 -4.03 3.66
N GLY A 133 27.70 -4.52 2.44
CA GLY A 133 28.43 -5.76 2.16
C GLY A 133 29.57 -5.53 1.19
N LEU A 134 29.87 -6.52 0.35
CA LEU A 134 30.94 -6.43 -0.64
C LEU A 134 30.54 -7.09 -1.95
N ASP A 135 30.92 -6.45 -3.05
CA ASP A 135 30.78 -7.01 -4.39
C ASP A 135 32.11 -7.64 -4.81
N LEU A 136 32.12 -8.97 -4.95
CA LEU A 136 33.25 -9.71 -5.51
C LEU A 136 32.91 -10.17 -6.94
N GLU A 137 33.95 -10.54 -7.70
CA GLU A 137 33.78 -11.03 -9.07
C GLU A 137 32.94 -12.32 -9.16
N LYS A 138 32.97 -13.15 -8.11
CA LYS A 138 32.33 -14.48 -8.09
C LYS A 138 30.97 -14.51 -7.40
N TYR A 139 30.73 -13.58 -6.48
CA TYR A 139 29.50 -13.46 -5.71
C TYR A 139 29.45 -12.06 -5.09
N SER A 140 28.26 -11.56 -4.81
CA SER A 140 28.08 -10.38 -3.98
C SER A 140 27.32 -10.73 -2.73
N TRP A 141 27.53 -9.97 -1.67
CA TRP A 141 26.70 -10.08 -0.49
C TRP A 141 26.29 -8.70 -0.01
N THR A 142 25.10 -8.64 0.56
CA THR A 142 24.56 -7.48 1.23
C THR A 142 24.10 -7.89 2.61
N GLN A 143 24.01 -6.92 3.51
CA GLN A 143 23.66 -7.14 4.89
C GLN A 143 22.65 -6.09 5.36
N SER A 144 21.61 -6.58 6.03
CA SER A 144 20.71 -5.79 6.85
C SER A 144 20.92 -6.10 8.34
N LEU A 145 20.19 -5.40 9.22
CA LEU A 145 20.23 -5.67 10.67
C LEU A 145 19.72 -7.09 11.03
N GLN A 146 18.89 -7.68 10.16
CA GLN A 146 18.16 -8.93 10.44
C GLN A 146 18.76 -10.13 9.69
N GLU A 147 19.27 -9.91 8.48
CA GLU A 147 19.73 -10.97 7.59
C GLU A 147 20.87 -10.50 6.69
N VAL A 148 21.70 -11.46 6.29
CA VAL A 148 22.68 -11.30 5.22
C VAL A 148 22.10 -11.95 3.98
N THR A 149 22.20 -11.30 2.82
CA THR A 149 21.81 -11.85 1.53
C THR A 149 23.05 -12.08 0.67
N VAL A 150 23.33 -13.33 0.29
CA VAL A 150 24.43 -13.66 -0.63
C VAL A 150 23.85 -13.97 -2.01
N ASN A 151 24.36 -13.31 -3.04
CA ASN A 151 23.96 -13.46 -4.43
C ASN A 151 25.09 -14.09 -5.24
N VAL A 152 24.84 -15.28 -5.78
CA VAL A 152 25.78 -15.97 -6.64
C VAL A 152 25.23 -16.03 -8.07
N PRO A 153 25.90 -15.43 -9.07
CA PRO A 153 25.53 -15.59 -10.46
C PRO A 153 25.75 -17.05 -10.87
N VAL A 154 24.74 -17.66 -11.49
CA VAL A 154 24.80 -19.03 -11.99
C VAL A 154 24.50 -19.05 -13.49
N PRO A 155 25.04 -20.02 -14.26
CA PRO A 155 24.78 -20.11 -15.70
C PRO A 155 23.30 -20.34 -16.03
N THR A 156 22.85 -19.81 -17.17
CA THR A 156 21.50 -20.00 -17.69
C THR A 156 21.16 -21.50 -17.82
N GLY A 157 19.97 -21.89 -17.32
CA GLY A 157 19.53 -23.30 -17.30
C GLY A 157 19.91 -24.10 -16.05
N THR A 158 20.55 -23.48 -15.06
CA THR A 158 20.83 -24.11 -13.76
C THR A 158 19.52 -24.47 -13.05
N LYS A 159 19.29 -25.76 -12.83
CA LYS A 159 18.18 -26.29 -12.04
C LYS A 159 18.61 -26.48 -10.60
N ALA A 160 17.66 -26.41 -9.66
CA ALA A 160 17.91 -26.63 -8.22
C ALA A 160 18.69 -27.92 -7.91
N ARG A 161 18.45 -29.01 -8.66
CA ARG A 161 19.16 -30.29 -8.51
C ARG A 161 20.68 -30.23 -8.76
N PHE A 162 21.16 -29.19 -9.44
CA PHE A 162 22.58 -28.98 -9.73
C PHE A 162 23.25 -28.05 -8.72
N VAL A 163 22.48 -27.42 -7.84
CA VAL A 163 23.04 -26.57 -6.79
C VAL A 163 23.39 -27.44 -5.58
N VAL A 164 24.62 -27.27 -5.10
CA VAL A 164 25.10 -27.86 -3.84
C VAL A 164 25.25 -26.70 -2.87
N CYS A 165 24.39 -26.67 -1.85
CA CYS A 165 24.46 -25.71 -0.77
C CYS A 165 24.49 -26.46 0.57
N ASP A 166 25.63 -26.42 1.24
CA ASP A 166 25.79 -26.95 2.59
C ASP A 166 25.94 -25.77 3.55
N ILE A 167 24.92 -25.60 4.41
CA ILE A 167 24.89 -24.55 5.43
C ILE A 167 25.15 -25.22 6.78
N LYS A 168 26.28 -24.90 7.40
CA LYS A 168 26.60 -25.31 8.76
C LYS A 168 26.61 -24.08 9.66
N LYS A 169 26.66 -24.32 10.96
CA LYS A 169 26.69 -23.27 11.98
C LYS A 169 27.79 -22.23 11.71
N ASN A 170 29.02 -22.67 11.39
CA ASN A 170 30.16 -21.79 11.16
C ASN A 170 30.72 -21.91 9.74
N HIS A 171 30.07 -22.61 8.81
CA HIS A 171 30.67 -22.88 7.49
C HIS A 171 29.62 -22.80 6.41
N LEU A 172 29.94 -22.10 5.33
CA LEU A 172 29.08 -22.00 4.16
C LEU A 172 29.81 -22.56 2.94
N LYS A 173 29.19 -23.54 2.31
CA LYS A 173 29.63 -24.06 1.03
C LYS A 173 28.53 -23.91 -0.01
N VAL A 174 28.85 -23.24 -1.10
CA VAL A 174 27.96 -23.01 -2.22
C VAL A 174 28.69 -23.35 -3.52
N GLY A 175 28.08 -24.18 -4.35
CA GLY A 175 28.62 -24.49 -5.66
C GLY A 175 27.63 -25.18 -6.56
N LEU A 176 28.10 -25.50 -7.77
CA LEU A 176 27.38 -26.31 -8.73
C LEU A 176 27.98 -27.71 -8.76
N LYS A 177 27.11 -28.72 -8.89
CA LYS A 177 27.52 -30.12 -8.93
C LYS A 177 28.44 -30.35 -10.14
N GLY A 178 29.68 -30.74 -9.85
CA GLY A 178 30.71 -30.99 -10.88
C GLY A 178 31.61 -29.80 -11.20
N LEU A 179 31.40 -28.64 -10.57
CA LEU A 179 32.29 -27.48 -10.64
C LEU A 179 32.95 -27.22 -9.27
N PRO A 180 34.08 -26.51 -9.24
CA PRO A 180 34.64 -26.02 -7.98
C PRO A 180 33.60 -25.20 -7.19
N PRO A 181 33.56 -25.34 -5.85
CA PRO A 181 32.67 -24.52 -5.04
C PRO A 181 33.00 -23.04 -5.25
N ILE A 182 31.96 -22.23 -5.40
CA ILE A 182 32.07 -20.78 -5.62
C ILE A 182 32.39 -20.10 -4.29
N ILE A 183 31.77 -20.60 -3.21
CA ILE A 183 32.02 -20.19 -1.83
C ILE A 183 32.33 -21.47 -1.05
N ASP A 184 33.47 -21.49 -0.37
CA ASP A 184 33.84 -22.55 0.57
C ASP A 184 34.67 -21.89 1.67
N GLY A 185 34.01 -21.51 2.76
CA GLY A 185 34.66 -20.69 3.78
C GLY A 185 33.94 -20.72 5.12
N GLU A 186 34.70 -20.39 6.16
CA GLU A 186 34.18 -20.23 7.52
C GLU A 186 33.40 -18.92 7.62
N LEU A 187 32.23 -18.99 8.23
CA LEU A 187 31.41 -17.83 8.56
C LEU A 187 32.02 -17.13 9.76
N TYR A 188 32.10 -15.81 9.71
CA TYR A 188 32.59 -14.98 10.82
C TYR A 188 31.78 -15.13 12.11
N GLN A 189 30.47 -15.40 12.00
CA GLN A 189 29.62 -15.69 13.15
C GLN A 189 28.77 -16.95 12.97
N PRO A 190 28.45 -17.64 14.08
CA PRO A 190 27.60 -18.82 14.07
C PRO A 190 26.17 -18.46 13.65
N ILE A 191 25.68 -19.09 12.59
CA ILE A 191 24.30 -19.00 12.13
C ILE A 191 23.48 -20.18 12.61
N LYS A 192 22.15 -20.06 12.56
CA LYS A 192 21.22 -21.18 12.77
C LYS A 192 20.86 -21.78 11.41
N PRO A 193 21.36 -22.98 11.06
CA PRO A 193 21.08 -23.57 9.74
C PRO A 193 19.58 -23.77 9.49
N ASP A 194 18.79 -24.03 10.54
CA ASP A 194 17.34 -24.23 10.46
C ASP A 194 16.57 -22.98 10.01
N ASP A 195 17.10 -21.78 10.28
CA ASP A 195 16.50 -20.50 9.88
C ASP A 195 17.03 -20.01 8.53
N CYS A 196 17.95 -20.74 7.91
CA CYS A 196 18.58 -20.36 6.65
C CYS A 196 17.90 -21.07 5.49
N TYR A 197 17.63 -20.33 4.42
CA TYR A 197 17.08 -20.88 3.19
C TYR A 197 17.79 -20.30 1.97
N TRP A 198 17.68 -21.03 0.86
CA TRP A 198 18.21 -20.61 -0.43
C TRP A 198 17.17 -20.76 -1.51
N SER A 199 17.25 -19.91 -2.53
CA SER A 199 16.35 -19.96 -3.69
C SER A 199 17.09 -19.58 -4.97
N ILE A 200 16.60 -20.10 -6.10
CA ILE A 200 17.07 -19.70 -7.43
C ILE A 200 15.95 -18.86 -8.04
N ALA A 201 16.23 -17.59 -8.34
CA ALA A 201 15.28 -16.70 -8.99
C ALA A 201 15.50 -16.71 -10.52
N PRO A 202 14.49 -17.09 -11.32
CA PRO A 202 14.63 -17.16 -12.78
C PRO A 202 14.27 -15.87 -13.54
N TYR A 203 14.17 -14.70 -12.91
CA TYR A 203 13.69 -13.51 -13.63
C TYR A 203 14.45 -12.23 -13.28
N LEU A 204 15.37 -11.82 -14.16
CA LEU A 204 15.21 -10.62 -14.99
C LEU A 204 16.32 -10.56 -16.05
N HIS A 205 16.05 -11.09 -17.25
CA HIS A 205 16.75 -10.88 -18.53
C HIS A 205 18.28 -11.09 -18.66
N ILE A 206 19.07 -11.24 -17.61
CA ILE A 206 20.51 -11.51 -17.68
C ILE A 206 20.90 -12.34 -16.44
N ASP A 207 21.20 -13.61 -16.67
CA ASP A 207 21.74 -14.62 -15.74
C ASP A 207 20.91 -15.00 -14.48
N PRO A 208 20.63 -16.31 -14.27
CA PRO A 208 20.01 -16.77 -13.03
C PRO A 208 20.91 -16.47 -11.82
N ARG A 209 20.30 -16.14 -10.70
CA ARG A 209 20.99 -15.87 -9.43
C ARG A 209 20.51 -16.80 -8.34
N LEU A 210 21.45 -17.24 -7.52
CA LEU A 210 21.22 -18.02 -6.33
C LEU A 210 21.32 -17.10 -5.12
N MET A 211 20.24 -16.99 -4.35
CA MET A 211 20.14 -16.12 -3.17
C MET A 211 20.15 -16.95 -1.89
N PHE A 212 20.89 -16.49 -0.88
CA PHE A 212 21.00 -17.11 0.44
C PHE A 212 20.64 -16.12 1.53
N TYR A 213 19.90 -16.57 2.55
CA TYR A 213 19.47 -15.74 3.68
C TYR A 213 19.97 -16.30 5.02
N PRO A 214 21.24 -16.11 5.39
CA PRO A 214 21.68 -16.36 6.76
C PRO A 214 21.05 -15.35 7.73
N PHE A 215 20.20 -15.85 8.62
CA PHE A 215 19.64 -15.06 9.73
C PHE A 215 20.74 -14.88 10.79
N ALA A 216 21.36 -13.69 10.80
CA ALA A 216 22.37 -13.31 11.77
C ALA A 216 21.94 -12.04 12.48
N LYS A 217 21.60 -12.16 13.77
CA LYS A 217 21.34 -10.99 14.62
C LYS A 217 22.66 -10.28 14.88
N PHE A 218 22.81 -9.09 14.30
CA PHE A 218 23.89 -8.13 14.43
C PHE A 218 25.21 -8.50 13.76
N TRP A 219 25.53 -7.77 12.68
CA TRP A 219 26.91 -7.37 12.45
C TRP A 219 26.98 -5.86 12.34
N LEU A 220 27.75 -5.25 13.24
CA LEU A 220 28.34 -3.93 13.01
C LEU A 220 29.70 -4.17 12.37
N VAL A 221 29.91 -3.49 11.25
CA VAL A 221 31.12 -3.34 10.44
C VAL A 221 32.41 -3.71 11.19
N SER A 222 33.07 -4.78 10.77
CA SER A 222 34.53 -4.90 10.84
C SER A 222 35.08 -6.03 9.97
N VAL A 223 35.79 -5.60 8.92
CA VAL A 223 37.06 -6.15 8.40
C VAL A 223 37.01 -7.58 7.84
N PHE A 224 37.09 -7.70 6.50
CA PHE A 224 38.33 -7.98 5.74
C PHE A 224 38.10 -7.67 4.25
#